data_AF-A0A447GIE3-F1
#
_entry.id   AF-A0A447GIE3-F1
#
_cell.length_a   1.000
_cell.length_b   1.000
_cell.length_c   1.000
_cell.angle_alpha   90.00
_cell.angle_beta   90.00
_cell.angle_gamma   90.00
#
_symmetry.space_group_name_H-M   'P 1'
#
loop_
_entity.id
_entity.type
_entity.pdbx_description
1 polymer ?
#
loop_
_entity_poly.entity_id
_entity_poly.type
_entity_poly.pdbx_seq_one_letter_code
_entity_poly.pdbx_strand_id
1 'polypeptide(L)'
;MSPTGVTTKVDVPAESTEEEYFQACHAAKLWMDTQPTTGQALVEPYLAMVQASESGVAGSWNIRWAQLSAPRQAAVIVAARAAANNECG
;
A
#
# COMPACT_ATOMS: atom_id res chain seq x y z
N MET A 1 6.16 3.22 -12.39
CA MET A 1 5.91 1.77 -12.33
C MET A 1 7.23 1.04 -12.18
N SER A 2 7.26 -0.08 -11.49
CA SER A 2 8.43 -0.97 -11.40
C SER A 2 8.62 -1.76 -12.71
N PRO A 3 9.75 -2.46 -12.89
CA PRO A 3 9.98 -3.32 -14.06
C PRO A 3 8.92 -4.42 -14.25
N THR A 4 8.20 -4.81 -13.19
CA THR A 4 7.13 -5.82 -13.23
C THR A 4 5.74 -5.21 -13.52
N GLY A 5 5.65 -3.89 -13.74
CA GLY A 5 4.40 -3.19 -14.04
C GLY A 5 3.64 -2.69 -12.82
N VAL A 6 4.17 -2.87 -11.60
CA VAL A 6 3.51 -2.43 -10.36
C VAL A 6 3.68 -0.92 -10.18
N THR A 7 2.62 -0.21 -9.87
CA THR A 7 2.69 1.22 -9.53
C THR A 7 3.26 1.38 -8.12
N THR A 8 4.53 1.77 -8.01
CA THR A 8 5.25 1.95 -6.73
C THR A 8 5.48 3.42 -6.35
N LYS A 9 5.01 4.34 -7.19
CA LYS A 9 5.02 5.80 -6.99
C LYS A 9 3.91 6.44 -7.81
N VAL A 10 3.25 7.45 -7.26
CA VAL A 10 2.36 8.38 -7.97
C VAL A 10 2.83 9.80 -7.64
N ASP A 11 3.04 10.64 -8.65
CA ASP A 11 3.65 11.97 -8.50
C ASP A 11 2.65 13.06 -8.07
N VAL A 12 1.90 12.78 -6.99
CA VAL A 12 1.03 13.73 -6.31
C VAL A 12 1.15 13.55 -4.79
N PRO A 13 0.83 14.56 -3.97
CA PRO A 13 0.78 14.40 -2.52
C PRO A 13 -0.19 13.28 -2.11
N ALA A 14 0.22 12.49 -1.11
CA ALA A 14 -0.65 11.49 -0.50
C ALA A 14 -1.80 12.18 0.24
N GLU A 15 -3.02 11.69 0.05
CA GLU A 15 -4.21 12.20 0.74
C GLU A 15 -4.91 11.05 1.47
N SER A 16 -4.87 11.13 2.80
CA SER A 16 -5.61 10.29 3.73
C SER A 16 -5.73 11.04 5.05
N THR A 17 -6.74 10.73 5.85
CA THR A 17 -6.72 11.10 7.27
C THR A 17 -5.60 10.35 7.99
N GLU A 18 -5.27 10.77 9.21
CA GLU A 18 -4.32 10.07 10.06
C GLU A 18 -4.81 8.64 10.39
N GLU A 19 -6.09 8.48 10.71
CA GLU A 19 -6.69 7.16 10.96
C GLU A 19 -6.63 6.26 9.72
N GLU A 20 -6.96 6.80 8.55
CA GLU A 20 -6.89 6.07 7.28
C GLU A 20 -5.47 5.63 6.94
N TYR A 21 -4.48 6.48 7.22
CA TYR A 21 -3.06 6.15 7.09
C TYR A 21 -2.70 4.98 8.02
N PHE A 22 -3.06 5.05 9.31
CA PHE A 22 -2.81 3.98 10.27
C PHE A 22 -3.45 2.66 9.85
N GLN A 23 -4.71 2.68 9.41
CA GLN A 23 -5.41 1.50 8.93
C GLN A 23 -4.70 0.87 7.72
N ALA A 24 -4.34 1.69 6.72
CA ALA A 24 -3.66 1.21 5.52
C ALA A 24 -2.27 0.63 5.83
N CYS A 25 -1.51 1.31 6.70
CA CYS A 25 -0.18 0.87 7.12
C CYS A 25 -0.26 -0.43 7.91
N HIS A 26 -1.16 -0.51 8.88
CA HIS A 26 -1.34 -1.71 9.70
C HIS A 26 -1.78 -2.91 8.86
N ALA A 27 -2.72 -2.73 7.93
CA ALA A 27 -3.12 -3.79 7.00
C ALA A 27 -1.96 -4.26 6.12
N ALA A 28 -1.13 -3.32 5.64
CA ALA A 28 0.09 -3.66 4.90
C ALA A 28 1.06 -4.46 5.77
N LYS A 29 1.27 -4.04 7.03
CA LYS A 29 2.16 -4.70 7.98
C LYS A 29 1.71 -6.14 8.28
N LEU A 30 0.41 -6.34 8.53
CA LEU A 30 -0.15 -7.68 8.74
C LEU A 30 0.08 -8.59 7.54
N TRP A 31 -0.11 -8.08 6.31
CA TRP A 31 0.20 -8.86 5.11
C TRP A 31 1.71 -9.18 5.03
N MET A 32 2.57 -8.19 5.27
CA MET A 32 4.02 -8.33 5.23
C MET A 32 4.54 -9.36 6.24
N ASP A 33 3.93 -9.42 7.42
CA ASP A 33 4.30 -10.37 8.49
C ASP A 33 3.98 -11.84 8.15
N THR A 34 3.15 -12.08 7.13
CA THR A 34 2.90 -13.43 6.61
C THR A 34 3.91 -13.87 5.54
N GLN A 35 4.81 -12.99 5.11
CA GLN A 35 5.75 -13.27 4.02
C GLN A 35 7.06 -13.88 4.56
N PRO A 36 7.78 -14.68 3.74
CA PRO A 36 9.03 -15.31 4.15
C PRO A 36 10.23 -14.34 4.18
N THR A 37 10.08 -13.11 3.69
CA THR A 37 11.10 -12.06 3.66
C THR A 37 10.65 -10.85 4.46
N THR A 38 11.52 -9.85 4.66
CA THR A 38 11.19 -8.64 5.44
C THR A 38 11.66 -7.35 4.77
N GLY A 39 11.23 -6.21 5.30
CA GLY A 39 11.73 -4.89 4.92
C GLY A 39 11.25 -4.41 3.55
N GLN A 40 12.02 -3.50 2.95
CA GLN A 40 11.66 -2.81 1.70
C GLN A 40 11.43 -3.74 0.51
N ALA A 41 11.97 -4.96 0.53
CA ALA A 41 11.73 -5.97 -0.50
C ALA A 41 10.25 -6.38 -0.62
N LEU A 42 9.45 -6.17 0.43
CA LEU A 42 8.03 -6.52 0.46
C LEU A 42 7.10 -5.45 -0.13
N VAL A 43 7.59 -4.21 -0.33
CA VAL A 43 6.73 -3.09 -0.79
C VAL A 43 6.13 -3.39 -2.16
N GLU A 44 6.94 -3.83 -3.12
CA GLU A 44 6.45 -4.10 -4.47
C GLU A 44 5.52 -5.33 -4.53
N PRO A 45 5.82 -6.49 -3.91
CA PRO A 45 4.89 -7.61 -3.81
C PRO A 45 3.54 -7.25 -3.16
N TYR A 46 3.57 -6.47 -2.08
CA TYR A 46 2.34 -6.00 -1.43
C TYR A 46 1.51 -5.14 -2.38
N LEU A 47 2.14 -4.14 -3.01
CA LEU A 47 1.45 -3.24 -3.95
C LEU A 47 0.93 -3.99 -5.19
N ALA A 48 1.61 -5.05 -5.64
CA ALA A 48 1.12 -5.92 -6.70
C ALA A 48 -0.21 -6.59 -6.30
N MET A 49 -0.27 -7.14 -5.09
CA MET A 49 -1.49 -7.75 -4.55
C MET A 49 -2.64 -6.75 -4.43
N VAL A 50 -2.37 -5.55 -3.91
CA VAL A 50 -3.39 -4.48 -3.81
C VAL A 50 -3.91 -4.09 -5.20
N GLN A 51 -3.01 -3.95 -6.19
CA GLN A 51 -3.33 -3.53 -7.56
C GLN A 51 -4.09 -4.58 -8.35
N ALA A 52 -3.84 -5.87 -8.09
CA ALA A 52 -4.52 -6.98 -8.73
C ALA A 52 -5.89 -7.30 -8.13
N SER A 53 -6.19 -6.81 -6.92
CA SER A 53 -7.46 -7.12 -6.24
C SER A 53 -8.68 -6.58 -6.98
N GLU A 54 -9.62 -7.47 -7.31
CA GLU A 54 -10.89 -7.14 -7.96
C GLU A 54 -11.95 -6.57 -7.01
N SER A 55 -11.79 -6.76 -5.70
CA SER A 55 -12.74 -6.28 -4.67
C SER A 55 -12.18 -5.14 -3.81
N GLY A 56 -10.91 -4.78 -3.97
CA GLY A 56 -10.18 -3.97 -2.98
C GLY A 56 -9.71 -4.81 -1.79
N VAL A 57 -8.88 -4.23 -0.93
CA VAL A 57 -8.37 -4.86 0.28
C VAL A 57 -8.34 -3.88 1.45
N ALA A 58 -8.17 -4.36 2.68
CA ALA A 58 -8.13 -3.51 3.86
C ALA A 58 -7.10 -2.38 3.75
N GLY A 59 -5.93 -2.67 3.15
CA GLY A 59 -4.88 -1.69 2.89
C GLY A 59 -5.19 -0.62 1.84
N SER A 60 -6.35 -0.72 1.18
CA SER A 60 -6.91 0.27 0.26
C SER A 60 -8.34 0.65 0.64
N TRP A 61 -8.69 0.57 1.93
CA TRP A 61 -10.01 0.86 2.49
C TRP A 61 -11.16 0.08 1.83
N ASN A 62 -10.86 -1.13 1.37
CA ASN A 62 -11.77 -1.99 0.60
C ASN A 62 -12.27 -1.35 -0.70
N ILE A 63 -11.52 -0.38 -1.24
CA ILE A 63 -11.74 0.20 -2.57
C ILE A 63 -10.73 -0.43 -3.52
N ARG A 64 -11.16 -0.77 -4.72
CA ARG A 64 -10.26 -1.30 -5.76
C ARG A 64 -9.20 -0.26 -6.11
N TRP A 65 -7.96 -0.68 -6.34
CA TRP A 65 -6.89 0.22 -6.76
C TRP A 65 -7.29 1.13 -7.94
N ALA A 66 -7.94 0.55 -8.95
CA ALA A 66 -8.38 1.25 -10.15
C ALA A 66 -9.47 2.32 -9.90
N GLN A 67 -10.10 2.30 -8.73
CA GLN A 67 -11.15 3.26 -8.32
C GLN A 67 -10.61 4.33 -7.36
N LEU A 68 -9.37 4.20 -6.87
CA LEU A 68 -8.73 5.21 -6.05
C LEU A 68 -8.35 6.43 -6.91
N SER A 69 -8.50 7.63 -6.35
CA SER A 69 -7.89 8.83 -6.92
C SER A 69 -6.36 8.74 -6.85
N ALA A 70 -5.65 9.52 -7.66
CA ALA A 70 -4.18 9.56 -7.62
C ALA A 70 -3.61 9.90 -6.22
N PRO A 71 -4.17 10.88 -5.47
CA PRO A 71 -3.75 11.14 -4.09
C PRO A 71 -3.98 9.96 -3.13
N ARG A 72 -5.07 9.21 -3.31
CA ARG A 72 -5.35 8.01 -2.51
C ARG A 72 -4.42 6.85 -2.87
N GLN A 73 -4.08 6.68 -4.14
CA GLN A 73 -3.05 5.72 -4.57
C GLN A 73 -1.67 6.06 -3.96
N ALA A 74 -1.31 7.34 -3.95
CA ALA A 74 -0.09 7.81 -3.29
C ALA A 74 -0.10 7.49 -1.78
N ALA A 75 -1.23 7.68 -1.08
CA ALA A 75 -1.37 7.33 0.33
C ALA A 75 -1.17 5.83 0.62
N VAL A 76 -1.74 4.94 -0.20
CA VAL A 76 -1.52 3.49 -0.09
C VAL A 76 -0.04 3.12 -0.27
N ILE A 77 0.65 3.75 -1.22
CA ILE A 77 2.09 3.54 -1.46
C ILE A 77 2.93 4.01 -0.26
N VAL A 78 2.62 5.19 0.29
CA VAL A 78 3.31 5.73 1.47
C VAL A 78 3.10 4.80 2.67
N ALA A 79 1.86 4.36 2.92
CA ALA A 79 1.54 3.42 4.00
C ALA A 79 2.27 2.07 3.83
N ALA A 80 2.37 1.54 2.60
CA ALA A 80 3.13 0.32 2.32
C ALA A 80 4.62 0.45 2.66
N ARG A 81 5.22 1.61 2.34
CA ARG A 81 6.64 1.88 2.64
C ARG A 81 6.88 2.01 4.14
N ALA A 82 5.99 2.71 4.85
CA ALA A 82 6.04 2.83 6.29
C ALA A 82 5.89 1.46 6.98
N ALA A 83 4.97 0.62 6.50
CA ALA A 83 4.81 -0.75 7.01
C ALA A 83 6.09 -1.58 6.87
N ALA A 84 6.75 -1.52 5.71
CA ALA A 84 8.02 -2.19 5.48
C ALA A 84 9.16 -1.67 6.39
N ASN A 85 9.07 -0.45 6.90
CA ASN A 85 10.02 0.14 7.84
C ASN A 85 9.64 -0.06 9.32
N ASN A 86 8.49 -0.67 9.63
CA ASN A 86 7.89 -0.71 10.98
C ASN A 86 7.51 0.68 11.52
N GLU A 87 7.07 1.59 10.65
CA GLU A 87 6.72 2.99 10.94
C GLU A 87 5.19 3.23 10.90
N CYS A 88 4.39 2.22 11.25
CA CYS A 88 2.94 2.34 11.33
C CYS A 88 2.43 2.96 12.66
N GLY A 89 3.26 3.76 13.33
CA GLY A 89 3.04 4.31 14.67
C GLY A 89 3.37 5.79 14.74
#